data_AF-A0A5C9E4K3-F1
#
_entry.id   AF-A0A5C9E4K3-F1
#
_cell.length_a   1.000
_cell.length_b   1.000
_cell.length_c   1.000
_cell.angle_alpha   90.00
_cell.angle_beta   90.00
_cell.angle_gamma   90.00
#
_symmetry.space_group_name_H-M   'P 1'
#
loop_
_entity.id
_entity.type
_entity.pdbx_description
1 polymer ?
#
loop_
_entity_poly.entity_id
_entity_poly.type
_entity_poly.pdbx_seq_one_letter_code
_entity_poly.pdbx_strand_id
1 'polypeptide(L)'
;MLEGKTSDEQEVSEEDRFVTIDKKQVEDGYIFCPVCERDIYFYSDYLYGVFSDNLYAYLAAVLVTHYRHNHIRYYDRSWKYGSYAEKNKEYLYMTHEDYKTLVNNRAKRQIIRKIVESEQLDLQAKREMIRGFTHLENNDEKVKEVMNKKLISLEMSQKHCDYCDYPAKYQIILNAKKFLVCGIHKRKKEFKSAQITELKAIIEDKVNLFLGQKEKDI
;
A
#
# COMPACT_ATOMS: atom_id res chain seq x y z
N MET A 1 -42.08 -6.22 40.16
CA MET A 1 -41.77 -5.20 39.13
C MET A 1 -40.30 -5.37 38.81
N LEU A 2 -39.98 -5.83 37.60
CA LEU A 2 -38.61 -6.05 37.13
C LEU A 2 -38.18 -4.78 36.40
N GLU A 3 -37.30 -4.00 37.00
CA GLU A 3 -36.67 -2.87 36.34
C GLU A 3 -35.58 -3.40 35.41
N GLY A 4 -35.80 -3.20 34.11
CA GLY A 4 -34.84 -3.52 33.07
C GLY A 4 -33.62 -2.59 33.17
N LYS A 5 -32.45 -3.19 33.35
CA LYS A 5 -31.18 -2.49 33.13
C LYS A 5 -30.92 -2.43 31.64
N THR A 6 -30.95 -1.21 31.13
CA THR A 6 -30.51 -0.80 29.80
C THR A 6 -29.07 -1.23 29.57
N SER A 7 -28.82 -1.86 28.43
CA SER A 7 -27.50 -2.23 27.95
C SER A 7 -26.64 -0.99 27.73
N ASP A 8 -25.52 -0.91 28.43
CA ASP A 8 -24.47 0.06 28.21
C ASP A 8 -23.90 -0.13 26.79
N GLU A 9 -24.23 0.78 25.88
CA GLU A 9 -23.51 0.96 24.63
C GLU A 9 -22.14 1.56 24.96
N GLN A 10 -21.13 0.71 25.13
CA GLN A 10 -19.75 1.17 25.26
C GLN A 10 -19.30 1.74 23.91
N GLU A 11 -19.12 3.07 23.85
CA GLU A 11 -18.42 3.75 22.77
C GLU A 11 -17.00 3.19 22.67
N VAL A 12 -16.77 2.34 21.66
CA VAL A 12 -15.42 1.89 21.30
C VAL A 12 -14.66 3.10 20.77
N SER A 13 -13.53 3.43 21.40
CA SER A 13 -12.72 4.59 21.02
C SER A 13 -12.23 4.46 19.57
N GLU A 14 -12.14 5.57 18.81
CA GLU A 14 -11.66 5.54 17.42
C GLU A 14 -10.23 5.00 17.30
N GLU A 15 -9.45 5.06 18.38
CA GLU A 15 -8.08 4.55 18.49
C GLU A 15 -8.01 3.00 18.53
N ASP A 16 -9.05 2.33 19.06
CA ASP A 16 -9.14 0.86 19.06
C ASP A 16 -9.49 0.26 17.69
N ARG A 17 -9.73 1.11 16.67
CA ARG A 17 -10.14 0.66 15.34
C ARG A 17 -8.97 0.17 14.47
N PHE A 18 -7.74 0.50 14.84
CA PHE A 18 -6.56 0.19 14.04
C PHE A 18 -5.75 -0.96 14.65
N VAL A 19 -5.30 -1.86 13.78
CA VAL A 19 -4.42 -2.96 14.16
C VAL A 19 -3.04 -2.38 14.47
N THR A 20 -2.67 -2.41 15.75
CA THR A 20 -1.28 -2.22 16.17
C THR A 20 -0.54 -3.54 15.97
N ILE A 21 0.68 -3.46 15.42
CA ILE A 21 1.54 -4.63 15.24
C ILE A 21 2.47 -4.70 16.45
N ASP A 22 2.12 -5.54 17.42
CA ASP A 22 2.95 -5.78 18.60
C ASP A 22 3.82 -7.03 18.40
N LYS A 23 5.09 -6.94 18.83
CA LYS A 23 6.02 -8.07 18.91
C LYS A 23 5.41 -9.25 19.67
N LYS A 24 4.64 -8.99 20.73
CA LYS A 24 3.99 -10.04 21.52
C LYS A 24 2.97 -10.85 20.72
N GLN A 25 2.14 -10.18 19.90
CA GLN A 25 1.17 -10.88 19.04
C GLN A 25 1.88 -11.78 18.02
N VAL A 26 3.03 -11.32 17.52
CA VAL A 26 3.86 -12.08 16.59
C VAL A 26 4.50 -13.29 17.27
N GLU A 27 4.93 -13.18 18.52
CA GLU A 27 5.43 -14.30 19.34
C GLU A 27 4.32 -15.33 19.62
N ASP A 28 3.08 -14.88 19.81
CA ASP A 28 1.91 -15.75 19.94
C ASP A 28 1.48 -16.37 18.59
N GLY A 29 2.12 -15.98 17.48
CA GLY A 29 1.92 -16.54 16.13
C GLY A 29 0.74 -15.95 15.37
N TYR A 30 0.10 -14.90 15.87
CA TYR A 30 -1.02 -14.23 15.20
C TYR A 30 -0.55 -13.00 14.44
N ILE A 31 -0.85 -12.96 13.15
CA ILE A 31 -0.38 -11.91 12.23
C ILE A 31 -1.56 -11.43 11.39
N PHE A 32 -1.76 -10.12 11.33
CA PHE A 32 -2.76 -9.54 10.45
C PHE A 32 -2.38 -9.72 8.97
N CYS A 33 -3.27 -10.31 8.18
CA CYS A 33 -3.08 -10.48 6.75
C CYS A 33 -3.95 -9.48 5.96
N PRO A 34 -3.36 -8.47 5.30
CA PRO A 34 -4.12 -7.47 4.53
C PRO A 34 -4.76 -8.03 3.26
N VAL A 35 -4.38 -9.24 2.85
CA VAL A 35 -5.03 -9.93 1.72
C VAL A 35 -6.31 -10.63 2.16
N CYS A 36 -6.33 -11.13 3.40
CA CYS A 36 -7.49 -11.81 4.00
C CYS A 36 -8.35 -10.86 4.84
N GLU A 37 -7.86 -9.65 5.16
CA GLU A 37 -8.48 -8.66 6.07
C GLU A 37 -8.85 -9.26 7.44
N ARG A 38 -7.99 -10.14 7.95
CA ARG A 38 -8.13 -10.81 9.26
C ARG A 38 -6.79 -11.33 9.74
N ASP A 39 -6.72 -11.65 11.03
CA ASP A 39 -5.58 -12.36 11.60
C ASP A 39 -5.49 -13.78 11.09
N ILE A 40 -4.25 -14.21 10.84
CA ILE A 40 -3.89 -15.56 10.50
C ILE A 40 -2.94 -16.09 11.57
N TYR A 41 -3.10 -17.36 11.91
CA TYR A 41 -2.10 -18.06 12.69
C TYR A 41 -0.99 -18.55 11.75
N PHE A 42 0.22 -18.04 11.94
CA PHE A 42 1.40 -18.49 11.22
C PHE A 42 2.64 -18.27 12.07
N TYR A 43 3.30 -19.38 12.42
CA TYR A 43 4.54 -19.38 13.16
C TYR A 43 5.59 -20.20 12.41
N SER A 44 6.81 -19.69 12.32
CA SER A 44 7.94 -20.37 11.67
C SER A 44 9.23 -20.06 12.41
N ASP A 45 9.77 -21.06 13.12
CA ASP A 45 11.06 -20.95 13.82
C ASP A 45 12.18 -20.52 12.88
N TYR A 46 12.18 -21.04 11.64
CA TYR A 46 13.16 -20.67 10.63
C TYR A 46 13.09 -19.18 10.28
N LEU A 47 11.90 -18.67 9.92
CA LEU A 47 11.75 -17.26 9.55
C LEU A 47 12.03 -16.35 10.73
N TYR A 48 11.63 -16.75 11.94
CA TYR A 48 11.89 -15.99 13.15
C TYR A 48 13.39 -15.92 13.44
N GLY A 49 14.13 -17.02 13.27
CA GLY A 49 15.59 -17.03 13.39
C GLY A 49 16.28 -16.11 12.36
N VAL A 50 15.83 -16.14 11.10
CA VAL A 50 16.40 -15.33 10.01
C VAL A 50 16.16 -13.83 10.19
N PHE A 51 14.99 -13.43 10.73
CA PHE A 51 14.58 -12.02 10.86
C PHE A 51 14.38 -11.58 12.32
N SER A 52 15.14 -12.19 13.24
CA SER A 52 14.98 -11.98 14.69
C SER A 52 15.16 -10.52 15.15
N ASP A 53 15.91 -9.74 14.38
CA ASP A 53 16.20 -8.32 14.61
C ASP A 53 15.24 -7.37 13.86
N ASN A 54 14.40 -7.89 12.96
CA ASN A 54 13.52 -7.08 12.12
C ASN A 54 12.13 -7.68 11.99
N LEU A 55 11.24 -7.24 12.90
CA LEU A 55 9.86 -7.67 12.97
C LEU A 55 9.10 -7.49 11.65
N TYR A 56 9.26 -6.36 10.97
CA TYR A 56 8.54 -6.09 9.73
C TYR A 56 9.06 -6.92 8.55
N ALA A 57 10.35 -7.24 8.52
CA ALA A 57 10.90 -8.20 7.55
C ALA A 57 10.36 -9.61 7.79
N TYR A 58 10.30 -10.04 9.06
CA TYR A 58 9.65 -11.31 9.45
C TYR A 58 8.19 -11.35 8.96
N LEU A 59 7.40 -10.32 9.26
CA LEU A 59 6.01 -10.21 8.84
C LEU A 59 5.88 -10.27 7.32
N ALA A 60 6.72 -9.54 6.58
CA ALA A 60 6.72 -9.59 5.13
C ALA A 60 7.01 -11.00 4.60
N ALA A 61 7.98 -11.71 5.18
CA ALA A 61 8.31 -13.09 4.80
C ALA A 61 7.17 -14.08 5.07
N VAL A 62 6.51 -13.94 6.23
CA VAL A 62 5.33 -14.73 6.60
C VAL A 62 4.18 -14.47 5.62
N LEU A 63 3.87 -13.21 5.33
CA LEU A 63 2.79 -12.85 4.42
C LEU A 63 3.04 -13.39 3.00
N VAL A 64 4.28 -13.34 2.51
CA VAL A 64 4.65 -13.94 1.21
C VAL A 64 4.42 -15.45 1.23
N THR A 65 4.83 -16.13 2.30
CA THR A 65 4.67 -17.58 2.46
C THR A 65 3.19 -17.96 2.53
N HIS A 66 2.42 -17.27 3.36
CA HIS A 66 0.98 -17.42 3.47
C HIS A 66 0.31 -17.23 2.09
N TYR A 67 0.66 -16.17 1.38
CA TYR A 67 0.06 -15.88 0.07
C TYR A 67 0.36 -16.96 -0.96
N ARG A 68 1.60 -17.43 -1.02
CA ARG A 68 2.01 -18.49 -1.95
C ARG A 68 1.19 -19.76 -1.74
N HIS A 69 1.02 -20.20 -0.49
CA HIS A 69 0.32 -21.46 -0.19
C HIS A 69 -1.21 -21.34 -0.23
N ASN A 70 -1.77 -20.18 0.13
CA ASN A 70 -3.22 -20.04 0.29
C ASN A 70 -3.90 -19.37 -0.93
N HIS A 71 -3.22 -18.43 -1.58
CA HIS A 71 -3.79 -17.64 -2.67
C HIS A 71 -3.26 -18.04 -4.06
N ILE A 72 -2.12 -18.74 -4.13
CA ILE A 72 -1.53 -19.23 -5.39
C ILE A 72 -1.62 -20.76 -5.45
N ARG A 73 -2.84 -21.30 -5.40
CA ARG A 73 -3.08 -22.76 -5.40
C ARG A 73 -2.45 -23.49 -6.59
N TYR A 74 -2.30 -22.82 -7.74
CA TYR A 74 -1.67 -23.44 -8.90
C TYR A 74 -0.18 -23.70 -8.70
N TYR A 75 0.52 -22.94 -7.84
CA TYR A 75 1.95 -23.15 -7.57
C TYR A 75 2.17 -24.55 -7.00
N ASP A 76 1.52 -24.88 -5.89
CA ASP A 76 1.64 -26.19 -5.25
C ASP A 76 1.09 -27.32 -6.15
N ARG A 77 0.05 -27.04 -6.94
CA ARG A 77 -0.54 -28.02 -7.86
C ARG A 77 0.34 -28.32 -9.07
N SER A 78 1.07 -27.35 -9.61
CA SER A 78 2.00 -27.57 -10.73
C SER A 78 3.12 -28.54 -10.36
N TRP A 79 3.56 -28.54 -9.10
CA TRP A 79 4.55 -29.51 -8.59
C TRP A 79 3.97 -30.92 -8.39
N LYS A 80 2.68 -31.03 -8.07
CA LYS A 80 2.03 -32.30 -7.74
C LYS A 80 1.36 -32.99 -8.93
N TYR A 81 0.93 -32.24 -9.94
CA TYR A 81 0.09 -32.75 -11.02
C TYR A 81 0.53 -32.21 -12.39
N GLY A 82 0.89 -33.11 -13.32
CA GLY A 82 1.33 -32.75 -14.68
C GLY A 82 0.33 -31.91 -15.46
N SER A 83 -0.98 -32.15 -15.31
CA SER A 83 -2.02 -31.36 -15.97
C SER A 83 -2.09 -29.89 -15.53
N TYR A 84 -1.56 -29.56 -14.35
CA TYR A 84 -1.38 -28.18 -13.89
C TYR A 84 -0.07 -27.58 -14.37
N ALA A 85 1.00 -28.39 -14.46
CA ALA A 85 2.27 -27.99 -15.04
C ALA A 85 2.10 -27.57 -16.51
N GLU A 86 1.36 -28.35 -17.31
CA GLU A 86 1.09 -28.05 -18.73
C GLU A 86 0.39 -26.69 -18.96
N LYS A 87 -0.48 -26.30 -18.01
CA LYS A 87 -1.20 -25.03 -18.05
C LYS A 87 -0.34 -23.84 -17.61
N ASN A 88 0.74 -24.10 -16.89
CA ASN A 88 1.67 -23.09 -16.39
C ASN A 88 3.00 -23.23 -17.13
N LYS A 89 3.06 -22.76 -18.37
CA LYS A 89 4.27 -22.89 -19.22
C LYS A 89 5.56 -22.43 -18.54
N GLU A 90 5.49 -21.38 -17.72
CA GLU A 90 6.62 -20.89 -16.92
C GLU A 90 7.25 -22.00 -16.05
N TYR A 91 6.44 -22.90 -15.49
CA TYR A 91 6.91 -24.04 -14.71
C TYR A 91 7.73 -25.05 -15.54
N LEU A 92 7.33 -25.28 -16.79
CA LEU A 92 7.97 -26.30 -17.65
C LEU A 92 9.39 -25.92 -18.07
N TYR A 93 9.72 -24.63 -18.03
CA TYR A 93 10.99 -24.10 -18.56
C TYR A 93 11.87 -23.45 -17.48
N MET A 94 11.49 -23.53 -16.20
CA MET A 94 12.22 -22.91 -15.10
C MET A 94 12.62 -23.94 -14.06
N THR A 95 13.71 -23.65 -13.33
CA THR A 95 14.05 -24.42 -12.14
C THR A 95 13.05 -24.16 -11.01
N HIS A 96 13.05 -25.04 -10.00
CA HIS A 96 12.21 -24.85 -8.81
C HIS A 96 12.43 -23.49 -8.14
N GLU A 97 13.69 -23.09 -7.96
CA GLU A 97 14.02 -21.83 -7.30
C GLU A 97 13.68 -20.61 -8.14
N ASP A 98 13.85 -20.67 -9.47
CA ASP A 98 13.44 -19.58 -10.37
C ASP A 98 11.92 -19.38 -10.34
N TYR A 99 11.16 -20.48 -10.41
CA TYR A 99 9.71 -20.42 -10.38
C TYR A 99 9.19 -19.93 -9.01
N LYS A 100 9.78 -20.43 -7.92
CA LYS A 100 9.50 -19.94 -6.56
C LYS A 100 9.80 -18.45 -6.42
N THR A 101 10.90 -17.97 -6.98
CA THR A 101 11.27 -16.55 -6.98
C THR A 101 10.25 -15.70 -7.74
N LEU A 102 9.84 -16.14 -8.94
CA LEU A 102 8.81 -15.49 -9.74
C LEU A 102 7.49 -15.37 -8.99
N VAL A 103 7.05 -16.47 -8.36
CA VAL A 103 5.80 -16.55 -7.61
C VAL A 103 5.86 -15.70 -6.34
N ASN A 104 6.98 -15.72 -5.61
CA ASN A 104 7.19 -14.85 -4.45
C ASN A 104 7.10 -13.37 -4.86
N ASN A 105 7.74 -12.96 -5.96
CA ASN A 105 7.65 -11.57 -6.43
C ASN A 105 6.23 -11.17 -6.86
N ARG A 106 5.44 -12.10 -7.43
CA ARG A 106 4.01 -11.88 -7.67
C ARG A 106 3.26 -11.67 -6.36
N ALA A 107 3.50 -12.50 -5.35
CA ALA A 107 2.90 -12.38 -4.03
C ALA A 107 3.23 -11.03 -3.37
N LYS A 108 4.51 -10.64 -3.30
CA LYS A 108 4.97 -9.35 -2.76
C LYS A 108 4.18 -8.18 -3.36
N ARG A 109 4.08 -8.09 -4.68
CA ARG A 109 3.32 -7.01 -5.34
C ARG A 109 1.84 -6.97 -4.96
N GLN A 110 1.20 -8.12 -4.78
CA GLN A 110 -0.21 -8.17 -4.41
C GLN A 110 -0.42 -7.77 -2.94
N ILE A 111 0.45 -8.27 -2.05
CA ILE A 111 0.41 -7.92 -0.63
C ILE A 111 0.66 -6.42 -0.45
N ILE A 112 1.67 -5.83 -1.09
CA ILE A 112 1.97 -4.39 -1.00
C ILE A 112 0.76 -3.53 -1.43
N ARG A 113 0.03 -3.93 -2.48
CA ARG A 113 -1.18 -3.21 -2.89
C ARG A 113 -2.25 -3.30 -1.82
N LYS A 114 -2.45 -4.50 -1.26
CA LYS A 114 -3.45 -4.76 -0.24
C LYS A 114 -3.16 -4.06 1.09
N ILE A 115 -1.89 -3.95 1.48
CA ILE A 115 -1.48 -3.14 2.65
C ILE A 115 -2.02 -1.71 2.53
N VAL A 116 -1.85 -1.06 1.38
CA VAL A 116 -2.31 0.32 1.19
C VAL A 116 -3.83 0.43 1.20
N GLU A 117 -4.52 -0.56 0.64
CA GLU A 117 -5.98 -0.63 0.53
C GLU A 117 -6.66 -0.97 1.86
N SER A 118 -5.99 -1.68 2.77
CA SER A 118 -6.60 -2.14 4.02
C SER A 118 -7.03 -0.97 4.90
N GLU A 119 -8.26 -1.03 5.39
CA GLU A 119 -8.84 -0.01 6.28
C GLU A 119 -8.47 -0.24 7.75
N GLN A 120 -8.03 -1.45 8.10
CA GLN A 120 -7.66 -1.84 9.45
C GLN A 120 -6.24 -1.40 9.84
N LEU A 121 -5.43 -0.98 8.87
CA LEU A 121 -4.07 -0.53 9.10
C LEU A 121 -4.00 1.00 9.10
N ASP A 122 -3.37 1.56 10.13
CA ASP A 122 -3.04 2.98 10.15
C ASP A 122 -1.91 3.32 9.14
N LEU A 123 -1.64 4.61 8.98
CA LEU A 123 -0.63 5.10 8.03
C LEU A 123 0.80 4.68 8.38
N GLN A 124 1.13 4.53 9.66
CA GLN A 124 2.44 4.10 10.12
C GLN A 124 2.65 2.60 9.87
N ALA A 125 1.70 1.77 10.29
CA ALA A 125 1.70 0.33 10.06
C ALA A 125 1.81 0.02 8.56
N LYS A 126 1.05 0.72 7.71
CA LYS A 126 1.16 0.57 6.24
C LYS A 126 2.59 0.81 5.74
N ARG A 127 3.28 1.84 6.25
CA ARG A 127 4.63 2.18 5.81
C ARG A 127 5.64 1.15 6.27
N GLU A 128 5.61 0.79 7.55
CA GLU A 128 6.56 -0.16 8.12
C GLU A 128 6.39 -1.56 7.52
N MET A 129 5.15 -2.01 7.31
CA MET A 129 4.90 -3.27 6.61
C MET A 129 5.45 -3.26 5.18
N ILE A 130 5.30 -2.17 4.43
CA ILE A 130 5.88 -2.08 3.07
C ILE A 130 7.41 -2.03 3.14
N ARG A 131 7.98 -1.31 4.10
CA ARG A 131 9.44 -1.25 4.31
C ARG A 131 10.01 -2.62 4.66
N GLY A 132 9.29 -3.46 5.37
CA GLY A 132 9.69 -4.85 5.64
C GLY A 132 10.06 -5.64 4.38
N PHE A 133 9.40 -5.38 3.24
CA PHE A 133 9.70 -6.06 1.98
C PHE A 133 11.08 -5.71 1.40
N THR A 134 11.69 -4.57 1.77
CA THR A 134 13.02 -4.19 1.27
C THR A 134 14.12 -5.11 1.76
N HIS A 135 13.89 -5.77 2.90
CA HIS A 135 14.80 -6.74 3.52
C HIS A 135 14.67 -8.16 2.95
N LEU A 136 13.66 -8.43 2.13
CA LEU A 136 13.50 -9.74 1.50
C LEU A 136 14.36 -9.86 0.24
N GLU A 137 14.98 -11.03 0.06
CA GLU A 137 15.78 -11.33 -1.13
C GLU A 137 14.97 -11.32 -2.43
N ASN A 138 15.67 -11.16 -3.56
CA ASN A 138 15.14 -11.28 -4.92
C ASN A 138 13.98 -10.34 -5.26
N ASN A 139 13.97 -9.11 -4.73
CA ASN A 139 13.02 -8.08 -5.15
C ASN A 139 13.26 -7.67 -6.61
N ASP A 140 12.37 -8.08 -7.52
CA ASP A 140 12.43 -7.65 -8.92
C ASP A 140 12.09 -6.16 -9.09
N GLU A 141 12.42 -5.60 -10.25
CA GLU A 141 12.18 -4.17 -10.54
C GLU A 141 10.71 -3.77 -10.38
N LYS A 142 9.77 -4.67 -10.67
CA LYS A 142 8.33 -4.39 -10.50
C LYS A 142 7.94 -4.34 -9.04
N VAL A 143 8.54 -5.15 -8.16
CA VAL A 143 8.34 -5.08 -6.72
C VAL A 143 8.87 -3.74 -6.21
N LYS A 144 10.10 -3.36 -6.58
CA LYS A 144 10.71 -2.08 -6.21
C LYS A 144 9.87 -0.88 -6.66
N GLU A 145 9.41 -0.89 -7.91
CA GLU A 145 8.55 0.16 -8.45
C GLU A 145 7.25 0.29 -7.65
N VAL A 146 6.57 -0.84 -7.37
CA VAL A 146 5.33 -0.85 -6.59
C VAL A 146 5.59 -0.35 -5.16
N MET A 147 6.67 -0.78 -4.49
CA MET A 147 7.04 -0.30 -3.16
C MET A 147 7.25 1.22 -3.17
N ASN A 148 8.11 1.72 -4.04
CA ASN A 148 8.46 3.15 -4.10
C ASN A 148 7.23 4.01 -4.38
N LYS A 149 6.42 3.62 -5.36
CA LYS A 149 5.17 4.34 -5.69
C LYS A 149 4.21 4.40 -4.51
N LYS A 150 4.08 3.30 -3.75
CA LYS A 150 3.18 3.25 -2.60
C LYS A 150 3.72 4.02 -1.41
N LEU A 151 5.01 3.92 -1.10
CA LEU A 151 5.64 4.69 -0.02
C LEU A 151 5.54 6.20 -0.28
N ILE A 152 5.86 6.67 -1.48
CA ILE A 152 5.70 8.08 -1.86
C ILE A 152 4.25 8.53 -1.67
N SER A 153 3.28 7.71 -2.10
CA SER A 153 1.86 8.01 -1.92
C SER A 153 1.48 8.16 -0.45
N LEU A 154 2.01 7.30 0.44
CA LEU A 154 1.73 7.35 1.88
C LEU A 154 2.42 8.55 2.54
N GLU A 155 3.64 8.91 2.12
CA GLU A 155 4.36 10.10 2.61
C GLU A 155 3.66 11.40 2.21
N MET A 156 3.12 11.47 0.98
CA MET A 156 2.31 12.61 0.55
C MET A 156 1.00 12.71 1.32
N SER A 157 0.42 11.58 1.73
CA SER A 157 -0.75 11.55 2.61
C SER A 157 -0.44 12.03 4.04
N GLN A 158 0.78 11.79 4.55
CA GLN A 158 1.20 12.25 5.88
C GLN A 158 1.52 13.75 5.90
N LYS A 159 2.12 14.30 4.83
CA LYS A 159 2.48 15.73 4.75
C LYS A 159 1.28 16.67 4.59
N HIS A 160 0.06 16.16 4.72
CA HIS A 160 -1.17 16.94 4.84
C HIS A 160 -1.57 16.92 6.33
N CYS A 161 -1.43 18.07 7.02
CA CYS A 161 -1.51 18.28 8.49
C CYS A 161 -0.15 18.02 9.17
N ASP A 162 0.70 19.04 9.39
CA ASP A 162 0.68 19.87 10.61
C ASP A 162 0.88 21.39 10.36
N TYR A 163 0.89 21.83 9.10
CA TYR A 163 1.18 23.24 8.72
C TYR A 163 0.22 23.82 7.66
N CYS A 164 -1.04 23.36 7.63
CA CYS A 164 -2.05 23.94 6.75
C CYS A 164 -3.21 24.58 7.53
N ASP A 165 -2.82 25.60 8.30
CA ASP A 165 -3.47 26.91 8.31
C ASP A 165 -2.99 27.72 7.07
N TYR A 166 -2.98 27.07 5.89
CA TYR A 166 -2.61 27.69 4.62
C TYR A 166 -3.91 28.01 3.88
N PRO A 167 -4.13 29.27 3.46
CA PRO A 167 -5.45 29.69 3.01
C PRO A 167 -5.87 28.91 1.78
N ALA A 168 -7.16 28.59 1.67
CA ALA A 168 -7.83 27.87 0.57
C ALA A 168 -7.41 28.29 -0.87
N LYS A 169 -6.74 29.44 -1.03
CA LYS A 169 -6.17 29.93 -2.28
C LYS A 169 -5.08 29.06 -2.92
N TYR A 170 -4.36 28.21 -2.17
CA TYR A 170 -3.34 27.30 -2.72
C TYR A 170 -3.84 25.88 -2.99
N GLN A 171 -4.97 25.49 -2.38
CA GLN A 171 -5.67 24.25 -2.73
C GLN A 171 -6.10 24.27 -4.20
N ILE A 172 -6.42 25.46 -4.76
CA ILE A 172 -6.78 25.66 -6.17
C ILE A 172 -5.61 25.35 -7.11
N ILE A 173 -4.36 25.58 -6.73
CA ILE A 173 -3.18 25.38 -7.60
C ILE A 173 -2.74 23.91 -7.62
N LEU A 174 -2.78 23.24 -6.47
CA LEU A 174 -2.51 21.80 -6.37
C LEU A 174 -3.69 20.97 -6.88
N ASN A 175 -4.93 21.40 -6.63
CA ASN A 175 -6.10 20.82 -7.29
C ASN A 175 -6.14 21.14 -8.77
N ALA A 176 -5.60 22.25 -9.28
CA ALA A 176 -5.51 22.49 -10.74
C ALA A 176 -4.60 21.44 -11.40
N LYS A 177 -3.46 21.08 -10.80
CA LYS A 177 -2.61 19.99 -11.31
C LYS A 177 -3.24 18.60 -11.11
N LYS A 178 -3.94 18.34 -9.99
CA LYS A 178 -4.65 17.06 -9.74
C LYS A 178 -5.94 16.92 -10.57
N PHE A 179 -6.69 18.00 -10.85
CA PHE A 179 -7.85 18.00 -11.75
C PHE A 179 -7.43 17.86 -13.22
N LEU A 180 -6.30 18.43 -13.62
CA LEU A 180 -5.74 18.21 -14.96
C LEU A 180 -5.35 16.75 -15.18
N VAL A 181 -4.91 15.99 -14.18
CA VAL A 181 -4.54 14.57 -14.39
C VAL A 181 -5.69 13.60 -14.07
N CYS A 182 -6.55 13.91 -13.09
CA CYS A 182 -7.66 13.04 -12.68
C CYS A 182 -8.96 13.26 -13.50
N GLY A 183 -9.20 14.46 -14.03
CA GLY A 183 -10.38 14.76 -14.86
C GLY A 183 -10.25 14.37 -16.33
N ILE A 184 -9.02 14.29 -16.87
CA ILE A 184 -8.78 14.02 -18.30
C ILE A 184 -9.08 12.56 -18.68
N HIS A 185 -9.12 11.63 -17.73
CA HIS A 185 -9.43 10.22 -18.05
C HIS A 185 -10.92 9.92 -18.19
N LYS A 186 -11.83 10.78 -17.72
CA LYS A 186 -13.29 10.54 -17.83
C LYS A 186 -14.03 11.45 -18.82
N ARG A 187 -13.44 12.54 -19.33
CA ARG A 187 -14.15 13.49 -20.22
C ARG A 187 -13.29 14.00 -21.39
N LYS A 188 -12.65 13.10 -22.13
CA LYS A 188 -11.90 13.43 -23.36
C LYS A 188 -12.75 13.91 -24.56
N LYS A 189 -14.08 14.03 -24.43
CA LYS A 189 -14.97 14.35 -25.55
C LYS A 189 -15.54 15.77 -25.60
N GLU A 190 -15.40 16.59 -24.56
CA GLU A 190 -16.18 17.85 -24.48
C GLU A 190 -15.45 19.10 -23.96
N PHE A 191 -14.15 19.04 -23.63
CA PHE A 191 -13.43 20.26 -23.27
C PHE A 191 -13.00 21.01 -24.54
N LYS A 192 -13.75 22.07 -24.89
CA LYS A 192 -13.45 22.95 -26.03
C LYS A 192 -12.10 23.66 -25.82
N SER A 193 -11.28 23.70 -26.87
CA SER A 193 -9.91 24.24 -26.87
C SER A 193 -9.77 25.65 -26.25
N ALA A 194 -10.80 26.48 -26.38
CA ALA A 194 -10.83 27.84 -25.84
C ALA A 194 -10.69 27.88 -24.31
N GLN A 195 -11.34 26.97 -23.58
CA GLN A 195 -11.33 26.96 -22.12
C GLN A 195 -9.96 26.54 -21.55
N ILE A 196 -9.21 25.74 -22.30
CA ILE A 196 -7.85 25.33 -21.92
C ILE A 196 -6.87 26.49 -22.09
N THR A 197 -7.00 27.26 -23.17
CA THR A 197 -6.15 28.44 -23.43
C THR A 197 -6.37 29.53 -22.39
N GLU A 198 -7.63 29.77 -22.02
CA GLU A 198 -8.00 30.76 -21.00
C GLU A 198 -7.46 30.37 -19.60
N LEU A 199 -7.55 29.08 -19.24
CA LEU A 199 -6.97 28.54 -18.01
C LEU A 199 -5.43 28.64 -17.97
N LYS A 200 -4.75 28.45 -19.11
CA LYS A 200 -3.29 28.59 -19.18
C LYS A 200 -2.85 30.03 -18.95
N ALA A 201 -3.54 31.00 -19.58
CA ALA A 201 -3.25 32.42 -19.42
C ALA A 201 -3.40 32.87 -17.95
N ILE A 202 -4.46 32.42 -17.27
CA ILE A 202 -4.70 32.73 -15.84
C ILE A 202 -3.59 32.16 -14.94
N ILE A 203 -3.01 31.02 -15.30
CA ILE A 203 -1.93 30.39 -14.53
C ILE A 203 -0.61 31.15 -14.74
N GLU A 204 -0.26 31.50 -15.97
CA GLU A 204 0.96 32.26 -16.27
C GLU A 204 0.95 33.63 -15.60
N ASP A 205 -0.18 34.33 -15.64
CA ASP A 205 -0.31 35.66 -15.03
C ASP A 205 -0.10 35.62 -13.51
N LYS A 206 -0.64 34.58 -12.85
CA LYS A 206 -0.45 34.35 -11.41
C LYS A 206 0.97 33.94 -11.03
N VAL A 207 1.68 33.21 -11.91
CA VAL A 207 3.08 32.83 -11.70
C VAL A 207 3.98 34.06 -11.81
N ASN A 208 3.74 34.92 -12.80
CA ASN A 208 4.53 36.14 -13.00
C ASN A 208 4.34 37.15 -11.86
N LEU A 209 3.12 37.32 -11.36
CA LEU A 209 2.82 38.13 -10.18
C LEU A 209 3.58 37.66 -8.93
N PHE A 210 3.78 36.34 -8.80
CA PHE A 210 4.47 35.75 -7.65
C PHE A 210 5.99 35.88 -7.74
N LEU A 211 6.54 35.76 -8.95
CA LEU A 211 7.98 35.93 -9.19
C LEU A 211 8.39 37.41 -9.07
N GLY A 212 7.56 38.35 -9.53
CA GLY A 212 7.82 39.79 -9.38
C GLY A 212 7.70 40.32 -7.95
N GLN A 213 7.09 39.56 -7.03
CA GLN A 213 7.08 39.90 -5.59
C GLN A 213 8.39 39.50 -4.90
N LYS A 214 9.05 38.42 -5.33
CA LYS A 214 10.34 37.99 -4.76
C LYS A 214 11.51 38.93 -5.07
N GLU A 215 11.42 39.72 -6.13
CA GLU A 215 12.45 40.69 -6.50
C GLU A 215 12.38 41.99 -5.69
N LYS A 216 11.33 42.22 -4.89
CA LYS A 216 11.20 43.39 -4.02
C LYS A 216 11.62 43.16 -2.56
N ASP A 217 11.85 41.91 -2.20
CA ASP A 217 12.21 41.46 -0.84
C ASP A 217 13.71 41.07 -0.72
N ILE A 218 14.55 41.45 -1.69
CA ILE A 218 16.03 41.31 -1.69
C ILE A 218 16.64 42.71 -1.81
#